data_AF-A0A256FKW5-F1
#
_entry.id   AF-A0A256FKW5-F1
#
_cell.length_a   1.000
_cell.length_b   1.000
_cell.length_c   1.000
_cell.angle_alpha   90.00
_cell.angle_beta   90.00
_cell.angle_gamma   90.00
#
_symmetry.space_group_name_H-M   'P 1'
#
loop_
_entity.id
_entity.type
_entity.pdbx_description
1 polymer ?
#
loop_
_entity_poly.entity_id
_entity_poly.type
_entity_poly.pdbx_seq_one_letter_code
_entity_poly.pdbx_strand_id
1 'polypeptide(L)'
;MSKTPRRRRSPAPRRNEVIGGGFFVFRRGKQTGRVSVATSLPYEHGSFEQALAEATRLAKLCPGETYEVFQTSGAIATSNQGLLFAELREAGASVENVASEVSEVKEAA
;
A
#
# COMPACT_ATOMS: atom_id res chain seq x y z
N MET A 1 -2.49 12.81 -30.96
CA MET A 1 -1.61 12.52 -29.80
C MET A 1 -2.46 12.49 -28.54
N SER A 2 -2.77 11.30 -28.01
CA SER A 2 -3.51 11.16 -26.76
C SER A 2 -2.61 11.55 -25.58
N LYS A 3 -3.08 12.47 -24.73
CA LYS A 3 -2.35 12.85 -23.51
C LYS A 3 -2.47 11.71 -22.51
N THR A 4 -1.38 10.99 -22.25
CA THR A 4 -1.33 10.01 -21.15
C THR A 4 -1.68 10.72 -19.83
N PRO A 5 -2.62 10.19 -19.03
CA PRO A 5 -2.98 10.81 -17.77
C PRO A 5 -1.74 10.82 -16.85
N ARG A 6 -1.31 12.00 -16.43
CA ARG A 6 -0.25 12.13 -15.42
C ARG A 6 -0.74 11.47 -14.13
N ARG A 7 -0.10 10.36 -13.75
CA ARG A 7 -0.34 9.68 -12.47
C ARG A 7 -0.19 10.72 -11.35
N ARG A 8 -1.26 10.96 -10.57
CA ARG A 8 -1.17 11.79 -9.37
C ARG A 8 -0.11 11.15 -8.46
N ARG A 9 0.95 11.90 -8.15
CA ARG A 9 1.96 11.45 -7.17
C ARG A 9 1.27 11.34 -5.81
N SER A 10 1.56 10.26 -5.09
CA SER A 10 1.14 10.16 -3.69
C SER A 10 1.66 11.37 -2.91
N PRO A 11 0.93 11.85 -1.90
CA PRO A 11 1.43 12.91 -1.03
C PRO A 11 2.81 12.55 -0.47
N ALA A 12 3.66 13.55 -0.27
CA ALA A 12 4.93 13.35 0.40
C ALA A 12 4.69 12.81 1.82
N PRO A 13 5.61 11.99 2.38
CA PRO A 13 5.53 11.55 3.77
C PRO A 13 5.36 12.73 4.72
N ARG A 14 4.55 12.55 5.77
CA ARG A 14 4.42 13.55 6.83
C ARG A 14 5.73 13.66 7.61
N ARG A 15 5.90 14.78 8.33
CA ARG A 15 7.03 14.95 9.23
C ARG A 15 7.00 13.82 10.28
N ASN A 16 8.11 13.08 10.39
CA ASN A 16 8.31 11.91 11.26
C ASN A 16 7.57 10.62 10.83
N GLU A 17 7.08 10.57 9.59
CA GLU A 17 6.54 9.36 8.99
C GLU A 17 7.64 8.58 8.26
N VAL A 18 7.65 7.26 8.45
CA VAL A 18 8.56 6.33 7.76
C VAL A 18 7.73 5.40 6.91
N ILE A 19 7.57 5.75 5.62
CA ILE A 19 6.82 4.92 4.66
C ILE A 19 7.54 3.59 4.45
N GLY A 20 6.81 2.48 4.48
CA GLY A 20 7.34 1.12 4.44
C GLY A 20 7.91 0.62 5.78
N GLY A 21 7.67 1.34 6.88
CA GLY A 21 8.10 0.94 8.23
C GLY A 21 7.28 -0.20 8.84
N GLY A 22 6.09 -0.49 8.32
CA GLY A 22 5.28 -1.65 8.72
C GLY A 22 4.53 -1.51 10.05
N PHE A 23 4.62 -0.36 10.73
CA PHE A 23 3.79 -0.03 11.88
C PHE A 23 2.85 1.12 11.57
N PHE A 24 1.57 0.95 11.85
CA PHE A 24 0.52 1.91 11.48
C PHE A 24 -0.30 2.33 12.68
N VAL A 25 -0.57 3.64 12.79
CA VAL A 25 -1.46 4.19 13.80
C VAL A 25 -2.81 4.54 13.18
N PHE A 26 -3.87 3.91 13.68
CA PHE A 26 -5.23 4.14 13.23
C PHE A 26 -6.13 4.62 14.37
N ARG A 27 -7.08 5.49 14.03
CA ARG A 27 -8.19 5.86 14.92
C ARG A 27 -9.32 4.84 14.79
N ARG A 28 -9.95 4.45 15.90
CA ARG A 28 -11.17 3.63 15.92
C ARG A 28 -12.41 4.50 16.05
N GLY A 29 -13.46 4.13 15.32
CA GLY A 29 -14.77 4.77 15.42
C GLY A 29 -15.44 4.44 16.75
N LYS A 30 -15.94 5.46 17.45
CA LYS A 30 -16.57 5.32 18.78
C LYS A 30 -17.78 4.37 18.82
N GLN A 31 -18.57 4.33 17.75
CA GLN A 31 -19.80 3.54 17.71
C GLN A 31 -19.58 2.08 17.33
N THR A 32 -18.78 1.82 16.29
CA THR A 32 -18.63 0.47 15.73
C THR A 32 -17.32 -0.21 16.15
N GLY A 33 -16.40 0.54 16.76
CA GLY A 33 -15.04 0.09 17.00
C GLY A 33 -14.27 -0.19 15.70
N ARG A 34 -14.77 0.13 14.50
CA ARG A 34 -14.01 -0.14 13.27
C ARG A 34 -12.86 0.84 13.10
N VAL A 35 -11.77 0.39 12.46
CA VAL A 35 -10.70 1.27 12.00
C VAL A 35 -11.27 2.28 11.02
N SER A 36 -11.07 3.57 11.31
CA SER A 36 -11.54 4.66 10.46
C SER A 36 -10.42 5.15 9.55
N VAL A 37 -10.68 5.15 8.24
CA VAL A 37 -9.77 5.64 7.18
C VAL A 37 -10.33 6.86 6.44
N ALA A 38 -11.32 7.54 7.05
CA ALA A 38 -12.27 8.42 6.36
C ALA A 38 -11.66 9.46 5.41
N THR A 39 -10.55 10.12 5.77
CA THR A 39 -9.97 11.20 4.95
C THR A 39 -8.45 11.35 5.02
N SER A 40 -7.78 10.63 5.91
CA SER A 40 -6.32 10.75 6.09
C SER A 40 -5.69 9.37 6.09
N LEU A 41 -4.58 9.24 5.36
CA LEU A 41 -3.72 8.05 5.42
C LEU A 41 -3.27 7.83 6.87
N PRO A 42 -3.14 6.57 7.34
CA PRO A 42 -2.56 6.28 8.65
C PRO A 42 -1.15 6.83 8.75
N TYR A 43 -0.69 7.13 9.97
CA TYR A 43 0.73 7.42 10.19
C TYR A 43 1.51 6.10 10.15
N GLU A 44 2.56 6.06 9.34
CA GLU A 44 3.48 4.93 9.27
C GLU A 44 4.80 5.20 10.01
N HIS A 45 5.28 4.21 10.76
CA HIS A 45 6.52 4.30 11.53
C HIS A 45 7.38 3.06 11.34
N GLY A 46 8.69 3.21 11.54
CA GLY A 46 9.67 2.12 11.39
C GLY A 46 9.78 1.20 12.61
N SER A 47 9.11 1.52 13.71
CA SER A 47 9.15 0.71 14.93
C SER A 47 7.86 0.84 15.76
N PHE A 48 7.59 -0.17 16.57
CA PHE A 48 6.47 -0.17 17.52
C PHE A 48 6.54 1.01 18.50
N GLU A 49 7.73 1.31 19.03
CA GLU A 49 7.93 2.41 19.98
C GLU A 49 7.57 3.77 19.38
N GLN A 50 8.02 4.04 18.15
CA GLN A 50 7.66 5.27 17.43
C GLN A 50 6.15 5.37 17.18
N ALA A 51 5.51 4.27 16.77
CA ALA A 51 4.07 4.24 16.55
C ALA A 51 3.28 4.42 17.86
N LEU A 52 3.75 3.86 18.96
CA LEU A 52 3.13 4.03 20.28
C LEU A 52 3.27 5.46 20.79
N ALA A 53 4.41 6.10 20.57
CA ALA A 53 4.62 7.50 20.89
C ALA A 53 3.68 8.41 20.07
N GLU A 54 3.47 8.11 18.79
CA GLU A 54 2.51 8.82 17.93
C GLU A 54 1.07 8.60 18.40
N ALA A 55 0.65 7.36 18.68
CA ALA A 55 -0.67 7.08 19.24
C ALA A 55 -0.92 7.85 20.54
N THR A 56 0.09 7.93 21.41
CA THR A 56 0.04 8.70 22.67
C THR A 56 -0.10 10.20 22.40
N ARG A 57 0.65 10.76 21.43
CA ARG A 57 0.52 12.17 21.03
C ARG A 57 -0.88 12.47 20.50
N LEU A 58 -1.42 11.60 19.65
CA LEU A 58 -2.76 11.75 19.07
C LEU A 58 -3.86 11.67 20.13
N ALA A 59 -3.76 10.75 21.10
CA ALA A 59 -4.71 10.64 22.21
C ALA A 59 -4.74 11.91 23.07
N LYS A 60 -3.58 12.57 23.27
CA LYS A 60 -3.51 13.89 23.94
C LYS A 60 -4.13 15.01 23.11
N LEU A 61 -3.94 14.99 21.79
CA LEU A 61 -4.45 16.00 20.86
C LEU A 61 -5.97 15.90 20.67
N CYS A 62 -6.52 14.69 20.71
CA CYS A 62 -7.94 14.40 20.51
C CYS A 62 -8.49 13.54 21.67
N PRO A 63 -8.80 14.16 22.83
CA PRO A 63 -9.30 13.43 23.99
C PRO A 63 -10.59 12.67 23.68
N GLY A 64 -10.70 11.46 24.24
CA GLY A 64 -11.85 10.57 24.05
C GLY A 64 -11.86 9.82 22.72
N GLU A 65 -10.84 9.97 21.88
CA GLU A 65 -10.63 9.12 20.71
C GLU A 65 -9.71 7.94 21.05
N THR A 66 -9.97 6.79 20.43
CA THR A 66 -9.14 5.59 20.59
C THR A 66 -8.21 5.45 19.40
N TYR A 67 -6.93 5.24 19.67
CA TYR A 67 -5.89 4.98 18.68
C TYR A 67 -5.27 3.61 18.97
N GLU A 68 -5.05 2.83 17.92
CA GLU A 68 -4.40 1.52 17.99
C GLU A 68 -3.21 1.46 17.03
N VAL A 69 -2.19 0.72 17.45
CA VAL A 69 -0.99 0.43 16.66
C VAL A 69 -1.14 -0.96 16.06
N PHE A 70 -1.01 -1.04 14.74
CA PHE A 70 -1.01 -2.28 13.98
C PHE A 70 0.37 -2.54 13.39
N GLN A 71 0.75 -3.81 13.27
CA GLN A 71 1.98 -4.23 12.61
C GLN A 71 1.63 -5.09 11.40
N THR A 72 2.38 -4.89 10.30
CA THR A 72 2.34 -5.81 9.16
C THR A 72 2.98 -7.14 9.54
N SER A 73 2.19 -8.21 9.50
CA SER A 73 2.68 -9.58 9.69
C SER A 73 3.00 -10.30 8.36
N GLY A 74 2.52 -9.76 7.23
CA GLY A 74 2.75 -10.32 5.90
C GLY A 74 2.17 -9.42 4.81
N ALA A 75 2.74 -9.49 3.61
CA ALA A 75 2.30 -8.73 2.44
C ALA A 75 2.31 -9.64 1.20
N ILE A 76 1.25 -9.57 0.40
CA ILE A 76 1.16 -10.25 -0.90
C ILE A 76 1.07 -9.17 -1.97
N ALA A 77 2.06 -9.14 -2.86
CA ALA A 77 2.01 -8.30 -4.05
C ALA A 77 1.44 -9.12 -5.20
N THR A 78 0.28 -8.73 -5.73
CA THR A 78 -0.21 -9.29 -7.00
C THR A 78 0.44 -8.52 -8.14
N SER A 79 1.07 -9.25 -9.08
CA SER A 79 1.47 -8.68 -10.35
C SER A 79 0.28 -8.72 -11.31
N ASN A 80 0.13 -7.70 -12.16
CA ASN A 80 -0.90 -7.69 -13.22
C ASN A 80 -0.72 -8.82 -14.25
N GLN A 81 0.32 -9.65 -14.13
CA GLN A 81 0.56 -10.77 -15.03
C GLN A 81 -0.59 -11.79 -14.99
N GLY A 82 -1.23 -12.00 -13.83
CA GLY A 82 -2.37 -12.91 -13.73
C GLY A 82 -3.60 -12.46 -14.54
N LEU A 83 -3.82 -11.15 -14.67
CA LEU A 83 -4.89 -10.60 -15.52
C LEU A 83 -4.52 -10.71 -17.01
N LEU A 84 -3.25 -10.46 -17.34
CA LEU A 84 -2.76 -10.56 -18.71
C LEU A 84 -2.88 -12.00 -19.26
N PHE A 85 -2.53 -13.01 -18.45
CA PHE A 85 -2.64 -14.41 -18.86
C PHE A 85 -4.08 -14.90 -18.95
N ALA A 86 -4.99 -14.40 -18.10
CA ALA A 86 -6.41 -14.72 -18.19
C ALA A 86 -7.04 -14.15 -19.47
N GLU A 87 -6.72 -12.91 -19.80
CA GLU A 87 -7.22 -12.20 -20.98
C GLU A 87 -6.65 -12.79 -22.28
N LEU A 88 -5.37 -13.20 -22.29
CA LEU A 88 -4.75 -13.92 -23.42
C LEU A 88 -5.34 -15.34 -23.62
N ARG A 89 -5.73 -16.02 -22.53
CA ARG A 89 -6.37 -17.33 -22.58
C ARG A 89 -7.81 -17.24 -23.10
N GLU A 90 -8.56 -16.21 -22.72
CA GLU A 90 -9.88 -15.92 -23.28
C GLU A 90 -9.81 -15.48 -24.75
N ALA A 91 -8.74 -14.79 -25.16
CA ALA A 91 -8.47 -14.44 -26.55
C ALA A 91 -7.96 -15.59 -27.43
N GLY A 92 -7.82 -16.81 -26.88
CA GLY A 92 -7.40 -18.00 -27.63
C GLY A 92 -5.92 -18.02 -28.03
N ALA A 93 -5.06 -17.20 -27.40
CA ALA A 93 -3.63 -17.21 -27.67
C ALA A 93 -2.96 -18.42 -27.02
N SER A 94 -2.28 -19.25 -27.83
CA SER A 94 -1.56 -20.42 -27.31
C SER A 94 -0.28 -19.98 -26.58
N VAL A 95 -0.12 -20.46 -25.35
CA VAL A 95 0.90 -20.05 -24.37
C VAL A 95 2.35 -20.43 -24.74
N GLU A 96 2.53 -21.22 -25.81
CA GLU A 96 3.84 -21.78 -26.19
C GLU A 96 4.76 -20.79 -26.93
N ASN A 97 4.25 -19.69 -27.49
CA ASN A 97 5.08 -18.77 -28.29
C ASN A 97 5.64 -17.55 -27.52
N VAL A 98 5.25 -17.31 -26.27
CA VAL A 98 5.66 -16.07 -25.55
C VAL A 98 6.88 -16.29 -24.64
N ALA A 99 7.23 -17.54 -24.34
CA ALA A 99 8.39 -17.82 -23.48
C ALA A 99 9.75 -17.51 -24.14
N SER A 100 9.82 -17.45 -25.49
CA SER A 100 11.11 -17.22 -26.18
C SER A 100 11.48 -15.74 -26.36
N GLU A 101 10.53 -14.79 -26.35
CA GLU A 101 10.85 -13.36 -26.54
C GLU A 101 11.27 -12.66 -25.23
N VAL A 102 10.95 -13.22 -24.05
CA VAL A 102 11.34 -12.62 -22.76
C VAL A 102 12.79 -12.96 -22.36
N SER A 103 13.39 -13.98 -22.98
CA SER A 103 14.78 -14.38 -22.77
C SER A 103 15.78 -13.51 -23.53
N GLU A 104 15.44 -13.00 -24.73
CA GLU A 104 16.42 -12.26 -25.57
C GLU A 104 16.64 -10.81 -25.13
N VAL A 105 15.70 -10.18 -24.42
CA VAL A 105 15.85 -8.77 -23.99
C VAL A 105 16.72 -8.63 -22.72
N LYS A 106 16.99 -9.73 -22.00
CA LYS A 106 17.86 -9.71 -20.81
C LYS A 106 19.34 -9.95 -21.08
N GLU A 107 19.72 -10.28 -22.32
CA GLU A 107 21.13 -10.54 -22.67
C GLU A 107 21.77 -9.41 -23.52
N ALA A 108 21.07 -8.29 -23.72
CA ALA A 108 21.57 -7.16 -24.51
C ALA A 108 21.58 -5.81 -23.78
N ALA A 109 21.61 -5.80 -22.43
CA ALA A 109 21.74 -4.59 -21.61
C ALA A 109 22.89 -4.69 -20.61
#